data_AF-A0A8H6EMP0-F1
#
_entry.id   AF-A0A8H6EMP0-F1
#
_cell.length_a   1.000
_cell.length_b   1.000
_cell.length_c   1.000
_cell.angle_alpha   90.00
_cell.angle_beta   90.00
_cell.angle_gamma   90.00
#
_symmetry.space_group_name_H-M   'P 1'
#
loop_
_entity.id
_entity.type
_entity.pdbx_description
1 polymer ?
#
loop_
_entity_poly.entity_id
_entity_poly.type
_entity_poly.pdbx_seq_one_letter_code
_entity_poly.pdbx_strand_id
1 'polypeptide(L)'
;MSQKPCRLKGIEKGDPDIPVSVAASMVNSHYLGFSGFATGFSFANTVLNGTASLMSISKDNKAEREDIMKYIVISQIPDRWNHLRPIGSDVDYVSIIKITPNTQKSHTHSVPKVLGLEVQNDVEDKELCKQHWEGAISFWEKLGQPISGKNNLPEGKERVAPRYIYDFIKEQNAKSEYFARQMAGADYPFDYPRH
;
A
#
# COMPACT_ATOMS: atom_id res chain seq x y z
N MET A 1 32.00 -16.56 14.00
CA MET A 1 30.65 -15.98 13.80
C MET A 1 30.27 -16.20 12.35
N SER A 2 29.30 -17.08 12.08
CA SER A 2 28.81 -17.34 10.72
C SER A 2 27.32 -17.03 10.71
N GLN A 3 26.95 -15.92 10.05
CA GLN A 3 25.55 -15.64 9.71
C GLN A 3 25.10 -16.74 8.75
N LYS A 4 24.22 -17.63 9.23
CA LYS A 4 23.48 -18.52 8.32
C LYS A 4 22.56 -17.63 7.47
N PRO A 5 22.68 -17.63 6.13
CA PRO A 5 21.70 -16.97 5.30
C PRO A 5 20.35 -17.66 5.50
N CYS A 6 19.32 -16.89 5.83
CA CYS A 6 17.95 -17.35 5.87
C CYS A 6 17.49 -17.60 4.41
N ARG A 7 17.91 -18.73 3.83
CA ARG A 7 17.23 -19.31 2.68
C ARG A 7 16.05 -20.08 3.23
N LEU A 8 14.84 -19.67 2.88
CA LEU A 8 13.68 -20.56 2.88
C LEU A 8 14.11 -21.80 2.08
N LYS A 9 14.45 -22.90 2.76
CA LYS A 9 14.67 -24.19 2.10
C LYS A 9 13.34 -24.59 1.47
N GLY A 10 13.42 -25.09 0.23
CA GLY A 10 12.29 -25.28 -0.65
C GLY A 10 11.13 -25.98 0.03
N ILE A 11 9.97 -25.32 0.05
CA ILE A 11 8.70 -25.92 0.42
C ILE A 11 8.38 -26.93 -0.69
N GLU A 12 8.42 -28.22 -0.38
CA GLU A 12 8.11 -29.30 -1.30
C GLU A 12 6.60 -29.56 -1.38
N LYS A 13 6.18 -30.32 -2.39
CA LYS A 13 4.78 -30.73 -2.55
C LYS A 13 4.39 -31.66 -1.38
N GLY A 14 3.62 -31.14 -0.43
CA GLY A 14 3.20 -31.85 0.78
C GLY A 14 3.69 -31.23 2.09
N ASP A 15 4.53 -30.19 2.02
CA ASP A 15 4.92 -29.44 3.19
C ASP A 15 3.72 -28.70 3.81
N PRO A 16 3.67 -28.58 5.15
CA PRO A 16 2.57 -27.93 5.83
C PRO A 16 2.49 -26.46 5.43
N ASP A 17 1.25 -26.02 5.18
CA ASP A 17 0.85 -24.63 5.07
C ASP A 17 1.54 -23.78 6.16
N ILE A 18 2.30 -22.76 5.75
CA ILE A 18 3.08 -21.94 6.70
C ILE A 18 2.18 -20.84 7.25
N PRO A 19 1.96 -20.74 8.57
CA PRO A 19 1.26 -19.60 9.15
C PRO A 19 2.01 -18.30 8.86
N VAL A 20 1.31 -17.31 8.30
CA VAL A 20 1.86 -15.99 7.97
C VAL A 20 0.97 -14.87 8.47
N SER A 21 1.61 -13.73 8.75
CA SER A 21 0.96 -12.45 9.03
C SER A 21 1.47 -11.43 8.03
N VAL A 22 0.57 -10.82 7.25
CA VAL A 22 0.88 -9.75 6.31
C VAL A 22 0.27 -8.47 6.86
N ALA A 23 1.10 -7.46 7.10
CA ALA A 23 0.66 -6.14 7.52
C ALA A 23 0.77 -5.15 6.36
N ALA A 24 -0.27 -4.34 6.15
CA ALA A 24 -0.28 -3.24 5.20
C ALA A 24 -0.78 -1.98 5.92
N SER A 25 0.07 -0.94 5.93
CA SER A 25 -0.19 0.31 6.63
C SER A 25 -0.07 1.49 5.68
N MET A 26 -0.94 2.48 5.84
CA MET A 26 -0.90 3.76 5.14
C MET A 26 -1.16 4.88 6.14
N VAL A 27 -0.34 5.93 6.08
CA VAL A 27 -0.55 7.19 6.80
C VAL A 27 -1.12 8.20 5.81
N ASN A 28 -2.13 8.97 6.22
CA ASN A 28 -2.80 9.96 5.35
C ASN A 28 -2.57 11.41 5.81
N SER A 29 -2.26 11.63 7.09
CA SER A 29 -1.93 12.95 7.62
C SER A 29 -1.20 12.86 8.95
N HIS A 30 -0.49 13.93 9.28
CA HIS A 30 -0.09 14.24 10.66
C HIS A 30 -1.16 15.14 11.26
N TYR A 31 -1.63 14.83 12.46
CA TYR A 31 -2.45 15.71 13.26
C TYR A 31 -1.59 16.38 14.31
N LEU A 32 -1.72 17.69 14.42
CA LEU A 32 -0.93 18.57 15.27
C LEU A 32 -1.90 19.22 16.24
N GLY A 33 -1.98 18.66 17.43
CA GLY A 33 -2.89 19.14 18.48
C GLY A 33 -2.24 20.19 19.38
N PHE A 34 -3.00 20.74 20.33
CA PHE A 34 -2.46 21.71 21.30
C PHE A 34 -1.42 21.08 22.23
N SER A 35 -1.57 19.78 22.51
CA SER A 35 -0.64 19.01 23.33
C SER A 35 0.08 17.92 22.52
N GLY A 36 1.26 17.53 23.00
CA GLY A 36 1.98 16.37 22.46
C GLY A 36 1.22 15.04 22.63
N PHE A 37 0.24 15.00 23.53
CA PHE A 37 -0.64 13.83 23.72
C PHE A 37 -1.69 13.72 22.62
N ALA A 38 -2.29 14.85 22.21
CA ALA A 38 -3.28 14.89 21.13
C ALA A 38 -2.63 14.76 19.74
N THR A 39 -1.34 15.09 19.60
CA THR A 39 -0.59 15.01 18.33
C THR A 39 -0.40 13.57 17.87
N GLY A 40 -0.67 13.29 16.58
CA GLY A 40 -0.63 11.92 16.04
C GLY A 40 -0.75 11.85 14.52
N PHE A 41 -1.31 10.75 14.02
CA PHE A 41 -1.46 10.48 12.60
C PHE A 41 -2.87 9.99 12.26
N SER A 42 -3.37 10.36 11.09
CA SER A 42 -4.44 9.58 10.46
C SER A 42 -3.81 8.42 9.70
N PHE A 43 -4.37 7.22 9.88
CA PHE A 43 -3.83 6.02 9.27
C PHE A 43 -4.90 4.96 9.02
N ALA A 44 -4.58 4.02 8.14
CA ALA A 44 -5.27 2.74 8.00
C ALA A 44 -4.23 1.62 8.01
N ASN A 45 -4.47 0.61 8.83
CA ASN A 45 -3.62 -0.57 8.95
C ASN A 45 -4.48 -1.83 8.90
N THR A 46 -4.06 -2.82 8.12
CA THR A 46 -4.68 -4.14 8.08
C THR A 46 -3.63 -5.20 8.32
N VAL A 47 -3.91 -6.10 9.27
CA VAL A 47 -3.14 -7.32 9.49
C VAL A 47 -3.97 -8.50 9.00
N LEU A 48 -3.48 -9.15 7.95
CA LEU A 48 -4.02 -10.36 7.37
C LEU A 48 -3.24 -11.56 7.91
N ASN A 49 -3.89 -12.37 8.75
CA ASN A 49 -3.34 -13.61 9.26
C ASN A 49 -3.86 -14.76 8.41
N GLY A 50 -3.02 -15.73 8.06
CA GLY A 50 -3.42 -16.82 7.17
C GLY A 50 -2.36 -17.90 7.05
N THR A 51 -2.50 -18.72 6.01
CA THR A 51 -1.49 -19.72 5.63
C THR A 51 -0.94 -19.43 4.24
N ALA A 52 0.37 -19.56 4.07
CA ALA A 52 1.06 -19.44 2.81
C ALA A 52 1.37 -20.82 2.24
N SER A 53 1.10 -20.99 0.95
CA SER A 53 1.47 -22.16 0.17
C SER A 53 2.18 -21.74 -1.12
N LEU A 54 3.13 -22.57 -1.56
CA LEU A 54 3.81 -22.36 -2.83
C LEU A 54 2.96 -22.95 -3.95
N MET A 55 2.64 -22.14 -4.96
CA MET A 55 1.99 -22.65 -6.16
C MET A 55 2.99 -23.49 -6.97
N SER A 56 2.63 -24.74 -7.26
CA SER A 56 3.49 -25.66 -8.02
C SER A 56 3.84 -25.10 -9.41
N ILE A 57 4.88 -25.63 -10.03
CA ILE A 57 5.21 -25.38 -11.42
C ILE A 57 4.93 -26.68 -12.18
N SER A 58 3.90 -26.69 -13.01
CA SER A 58 3.58 -27.81 -13.89
C SER A 58 2.93 -27.31 -15.18
N LYS A 59 2.83 -28.19 -16.19
CA LYS A 59 2.12 -27.85 -17.43
C LYS A 59 0.65 -27.52 -17.18
N ASP A 60 0.01 -28.23 -16.25
CA ASP A 60 -1.42 -28.11 -15.98
C ASP A 60 -1.80 -26.76 -15.36
N ASN A 61 -0.91 -26.15 -14.58
CA ASN A 61 -1.17 -24.87 -13.92
C ASN A 61 -0.46 -23.68 -14.55
N LYS A 62 0.22 -23.86 -15.69
CA LYS A 62 0.94 -22.80 -16.38
C LYS A 62 0.03 -21.63 -16.75
N ALA A 63 -1.14 -21.90 -17.31
CA ALA A 63 -2.10 -20.86 -17.70
C ALA A 63 -2.57 -20.03 -16.49
N GLU A 64 -2.93 -20.69 -15.38
CA GLU A 64 -3.33 -20.01 -14.14
C GLU A 64 -2.20 -19.12 -13.58
N ARG A 65 -0.95 -19.61 -13.64
CA ARG A 65 0.23 -18.84 -13.21
C ARG A 65 0.44 -17.61 -14.09
N GLU A 66 0.27 -17.73 -15.41
CA GLU A 66 0.33 -16.59 -16.33
C GLU A 66 -0.76 -15.56 -16.03
N ASP A 67 -2.00 -16.01 -15.75
CA ASP A 67 -3.11 -15.14 -15.38
C ASP A 67 -2.86 -14.41 -14.05
N ILE A 68 -2.29 -15.08 -13.05
CA ILE A 68 -1.88 -14.45 -11.78
C ILE A 68 -0.80 -13.41 -12.01
N MET A 69 0.23 -13.72 -12.82
CA MET A 69 1.28 -12.75 -13.16
C MET A 69 0.71 -11.54 -13.90
N LYS A 70 -0.25 -11.76 -14.81
CA LYS A 70 -1.00 -10.67 -15.45
C LYS A 70 -1.72 -9.82 -14.42
N TYR A 71 -2.45 -10.43 -13.48
CA TYR A 71 -3.16 -9.70 -12.42
C TYR A 71 -2.21 -8.84 -11.57
N ILE A 72 -1.06 -9.40 -11.18
CA ILE A 72 -0.02 -8.66 -10.43
C ILE A 72 0.46 -7.45 -11.25
N VAL A 73 0.81 -7.63 -12.52
CA VAL A 73 1.30 -6.54 -13.38
C VAL A 73 0.25 -5.44 -13.56
N ILE A 74 -1.00 -5.79 -13.86
CA ILE A 74 -2.06 -4.79 -14.09
C ILE A 74 -2.48 -4.07 -12.80
N SER A 75 -2.30 -4.69 -11.63
CA SER A 75 -2.56 -4.05 -10.33
C SER A 75 -1.54 -2.95 -9.98
N GLN A 76 -0.34 -3.00 -10.55
CA GLN A 76 0.67 -1.95 -10.40
C GLN A 76 0.46 -0.81 -11.39
N ILE A 77 0.27 -1.14 -12.66
CA ILE A 77 0.01 -0.17 -13.73
C ILE A 77 -1.07 -0.77 -14.66
N PRO A 78 -2.26 -0.14 -14.76
CA PRO A 78 -3.32 -0.59 -15.63
C PRO A 78 -2.84 -0.77 -17.08
N ASP A 79 -3.36 -1.80 -17.75
CA ASP A 79 -3.07 -2.12 -19.15
C ASP A 79 -1.59 -2.43 -19.49
N ARG A 80 -0.71 -2.50 -18.47
CA ARG A 80 0.73 -2.74 -18.70
C ARG A 80 1.01 -4.07 -19.39
N TRP A 81 0.25 -5.12 -19.06
CA TRP A 81 0.44 -6.46 -19.62
C TRP A 81 0.34 -6.50 -21.15
N ASN A 82 -0.62 -5.77 -21.74
CA ASN A 82 -0.84 -5.74 -23.19
C ASN A 82 0.29 -5.02 -23.95
N HIS A 83 1.19 -4.34 -23.23
CA HIS A 83 2.34 -3.64 -23.75
C HIS A 83 3.68 -4.37 -23.47
N LEU A 84 3.62 -5.60 -22.99
CA LEU A 84 4.79 -6.46 -22.79
C LEU A 84 4.93 -7.46 -23.95
N ARG A 85 6.16 -7.94 -24.17
CA ARG A 85 6.35 -9.12 -25.01
C ARG A 85 5.64 -10.34 -24.38
N PRO A 86 5.28 -11.36 -25.16
CA PRO A 86 4.78 -12.62 -24.61
C PRO A 86 5.70 -13.19 -23.53
N ILE A 87 5.10 -13.73 -22.45
CA ILE A 87 5.80 -14.19 -21.24
C ILE A 87 6.62 -15.47 -21.47
N GLY A 88 6.18 -16.38 -22.34
CA GLY A 88 6.95 -17.56 -22.75
C GLY A 88 7.29 -18.51 -21.59
N SER A 89 8.59 -18.73 -21.35
CA SER A 89 9.09 -19.57 -20.26
C SER A 89 9.32 -18.80 -18.95
N ASP A 90 9.18 -17.47 -18.95
CA ASP A 90 9.48 -16.65 -17.77
C ASP A 90 8.58 -17.03 -16.57
N VAL A 91 7.35 -17.48 -16.84
CA VAL A 91 6.39 -17.95 -15.83
C VAL A 91 6.90 -19.16 -15.03
N ASP A 92 7.80 -19.96 -15.60
CA ASP A 92 8.34 -21.15 -14.94
C ASP A 92 9.45 -20.79 -13.94
N TYR A 93 10.03 -19.58 -14.03
CA TYR A 93 11.12 -19.11 -13.17
C TYR A 93 10.67 -18.28 -11.97
N VAL A 94 9.38 -17.95 -11.86
CA VAL A 94 8.84 -17.10 -10.80
C VAL A 94 8.12 -17.94 -9.75
N SER A 95 8.49 -17.83 -8.47
CA SER A 95 7.72 -18.44 -7.38
C SER A 95 6.49 -17.58 -7.06
N ILE A 96 5.31 -18.19 -7.08
CA ILE A 96 4.05 -17.55 -6.68
C ILE A 96 3.64 -18.12 -5.32
N ILE A 97 3.53 -17.25 -4.33
CA ILE A 97 3.07 -17.60 -2.99
C ILE A 97 1.60 -17.22 -2.88
N LYS A 98 0.74 -18.22 -2.65
CA LYS A 98 -0.67 -18.01 -2.37
C LYS A 98 -0.86 -17.90 -0.87
N ILE A 99 -1.55 -16.85 -0.43
CA ILE A 99 -1.93 -16.67 0.97
C ILE A 99 -3.43 -16.89 1.09
N THR A 100 -3.83 -17.85 1.92
CA THR A 100 -5.23 -18.09 2.28
C THR A 100 -5.53 -17.36 3.58
N PRO A 101 -6.32 -16.27 3.57
CA PRO A 101 -6.60 -15.49 4.77
C PRO A 101 -7.51 -16.24 5.75
N ASN A 102 -7.20 -16.11 7.04
CA ASN A 102 -8.10 -16.40 8.14
C ASN A 102 -8.75 -15.07 8.57
N THR A 103 -9.97 -14.83 8.10
CA THR A 103 -10.70 -13.57 8.33
C THR A 103 -11.01 -13.32 9.81
N GLN A 104 -11.24 -14.38 10.61
CA GLN A 104 -11.53 -14.26 12.04
C GLN A 104 -10.30 -13.82 12.86
N LYS A 105 -9.10 -14.13 12.38
CA LYS A 105 -7.83 -13.72 13.01
C LYS A 105 -7.26 -12.45 12.39
N SER A 106 -7.80 -11.99 11.27
CA SER A 106 -7.37 -10.77 10.60
C SER A 106 -8.13 -9.58 11.15
N HIS A 107 -7.50 -8.42 11.19
CA HIS A 107 -8.15 -7.21 11.68
C HIS A 107 -7.65 -5.98 10.93
N THR A 108 -8.52 -4.98 10.85
CA THR A 108 -8.18 -3.65 10.35
C THR A 108 -8.35 -2.67 11.50
N HIS A 109 -7.39 -1.77 11.64
CA HIS A 109 -7.44 -0.65 12.57
C HIS A 109 -7.11 0.62 11.78
N SER A 110 -8.00 1.60 11.86
CA SER A 110 -7.85 2.85 11.13
C SER A 110 -8.38 4.01 11.95
N VAL A 111 -7.63 5.11 11.93
CA VAL A 111 -8.05 6.42 12.42
C VAL A 111 -8.08 7.35 11.21
N PRO A 112 -9.18 7.33 10.43
CA PRO A 112 -9.24 8.02 9.14
C PRO A 112 -9.29 9.55 9.26
N LYS A 113 -9.99 10.05 10.27
CA LYS A 113 -10.26 11.47 10.51
C LYS A 113 -9.64 11.85 11.84
N VAL A 114 -9.17 13.08 12.00
CA VAL A 114 -8.33 13.45 13.16
C VAL A 114 -8.57 14.85 13.71
N LEU A 115 -9.30 15.72 13.00
CA LEU A 115 -9.60 17.05 13.53
C LEU A 115 -10.57 16.97 14.71
N GLY A 116 -10.31 17.75 15.76
CA GLY A 116 -11.11 17.72 16.99
C GLY A 116 -10.78 16.57 17.95
N LEU A 117 -9.60 15.95 17.82
CA LEU A 117 -9.08 14.94 18.75
C LEU A 117 -8.39 15.54 19.99
N GLU A 118 -8.57 16.84 20.24
CA GLU A 118 -7.99 17.52 21.39
C GLU A 118 -8.42 16.93 22.74
N VAL A 119 -7.74 17.35 23.80
CA VAL A 119 -8.18 17.09 25.17
C VAL A 119 -9.27 18.11 25.52
N GLN A 120 -10.38 17.66 26.10
CA GLN A 120 -11.53 18.53 26.39
C GLN A 120 -11.15 19.78 27.19
N ASN A 121 -10.29 19.62 28.21
CA ASN A 121 -9.82 20.73 29.03
C ASN A 121 -9.06 21.78 28.23
N ASP A 122 -8.28 21.36 27.22
CA ASP A 122 -7.52 22.28 26.35
C ASP A 122 -8.48 23.06 25.44
N VAL A 123 -9.55 22.43 24.96
CA VAL A 123 -10.60 23.09 24.15
C VAL A 123 -11.47 24.04 24.97
N GLU A 124 -11.68 23.75 26.25
CA GLU A 124 -12.40 24.63 27.18
C GLU A 124 -11.58 25.87 27.56
N ASP A 125 -10.25 25.76 27.61
CA ASP A 125 -9.34 26.91 27.77
C ASP A 125 -9.26 27.75 26.49
N LYS A 126 -10.08 28.80 26.46
CA LYS A 126 -10.15 29.73 25.32
C LYS A 126 -8.93 30.61 25.16
N GLU A 127 -8.09 30.77 26.18
CA GLU A 127 -6.83 31.51 26.03
C GLU A 127 -5.77 30.61 25.38
N LEU A 128 -5.72 29.33 25.77
CA LEU A 128 -4.88 28.32 25.11
C LEU A 128 -5.24 28.19 23.62
N CYS A 129 -6.53 28.06 23.29
CA CYS A 129 -7.01 28.00 21.90
C CYS A 129 -6.65 29.24 21.06
N LYS A 130 -6.40 30.41 21.69
CA LYS A 130 -5.96 31.62 20.98
C LYS A 130 -4.44 31.66 20.78
N GLN A 131 -3.68 31.00 21.65
CA GLN A 131 -2.22 31.02 21.65
C GLN A 131 -1.61 29.92 20.78
N HIS A 132 -2.28 28.77 20.69
CA HIS A 132 -1.80 27.60 19.99
C HIS A 132 -2.65 27.28 18.76
N TRP A 133 -2.02 26.65 17.77
CA TRP A 133 -2.67 26.24 16.53
C TRP A 133 -2.88 24.73 16.53
N GLU A 134 -4.09 24.31 16.18
CA GLU A 134 -4.46 22.92 15.88
C GLU A 134 -4.63 22.76 14.37
N GLY A 135 -4.22 21.62 13.83
CA GLY A 135 -4.63 21.23 12.49
C GLY A 135 -3.97 19.95 12.01
N ALA A 136 -4.04 19.71 10.70
CA ALA A 136 -3.45 18.52 10.10
C ALA A 136 -2.64 18.86 8.84
N ILE A 137 -1.55 18.11 8.64
CA ILE A 137 -0.73 18.13 7.42
C ILE A 137 -1.07 16.86 6.64
N SER A 138 -1.73 16.98 5.49
CA SER A 138 -1.98 15.83 4.62
C SER A 138 -0.67 15.28 4.04
N PHE A 139 -0.62 13.95 3.93
CA PHE A 139 0.51 13.21 3.42
C PHE A 139 0.02 12.20 2.38
N TRP A 140 0.66 12.17 1.22
CA TRP A 140 0.42 11.14 0.21
C TRP A 140 1.68 10.85 -0.59
N GLU A 141 1.77 9.61 -1.07
CA GLU A 141 2.80 9.22 -2.02
C GLU A 141 2.46 9.76 -3.41
N LYS A 142 3.47 10.36 -4.05
CA LYS A 142 3.36 10.89 -5.41
C LYS A 142 4.28 10.12 -6.33
N LEU A 143 3.71 9.54 -7.39
CA LEU A 143 4.48 8.98 -8.49
C LEU A 143 5.21 10.10 -9.25
N GLY A 144 6.52 9.92 -9.43
CA GLY A 144 7.36 10.81 -10.23
C GLY A 144 7.10 10.71 -11.72
N GLN A 145 7.79 11.54 -12.51
CA GLN A 145 7.74 11.43 -13.98
C GLN A 145 8.52 10.19 -14.47
N PRO A 146 8.11 9.55 -15.58
CA PRO A 146 8.83 8.41 -16.13
C PRO A 146 10.28 8.77 -16.48
N ILE A 147 11.20 7.85 -16.17
CA ILE A 147 12.62 7.95 -16.53
C ILE A 147 12.92 6.85 -17.53
N SER A 148 13.47 7.23 -18.68
CA SER A 148 13.70 6.29 -19.79
C SER A 148 14.89 5.36 -19.54
N GLY A 149 14.74 4.10 -19.95
CA GLY A 149 15.77 3.07 -19.82
C GLY A 149 16.91 3.25 -20.81
N LYS A 150 18.09 2.73 -20.47
CA LYS A 150 19.31 2.85 -21.28
C LYS A 150 19.27 2.07 -22.60
N ASN A 151 18.42 1.04 -22.69
CA ASN A 151 18.32 0.17 -23.85
C ASN A 151 17.30 0.67 -24.88
N ASN A 152 16.64 1.81 -24.62
CA ASN A 152 15.74 2.43 -25.58
C ASN A 152 16.56 3.00 -26.73
N LEU A 153 16.33 2.51 -27.95
CA LEU A 153 17.17 2.87 -29.10
C LEU A 153 17.03 4.36 -29.49
N PRO A 154 18.09 4.98 -30.07
CA PRO A 154 18.08 6.39 -30.47
C PRO A 154 17.06 6.73 -31.57
N GLU A 155 16.72 5.76 -32.41
CA GLU A 155 15.74 5.88 -33.48
C GLU A 155 14.56 4.93 -33.19
N GLY A 156 13.37 5.50 -32.98
CA GLY A 156 12.16 4.75 -32.61
C GLY A 156 11.32 5.46 -31.55
N LYS A 157 10.06 5.00 -31.37
CA LYS A 157 9.02 5.61 -30.50
C LYS A 157 9.37 5.74 -29.00
N GLU A 158 10.51 5.23 -28.52
CA GLU A 158 10.67 4.85 -27.11
C GLU A 158 11.71 5.62 -26.29
N ARG A 159 12.02 6.89 -26.60
CA ARG A 159 12.64 7.77 -25.59
C ARG A 159 11.65 8.34 -24.59
N VAL A 160 10.36 8.25 -24.87
CA VAL A 160 9.28 8.80 -24.05
C VAL A 160 8.36 7.65 -23.66
N ALA A 161 7.91 7.64 -22.41
CA ALA A 161 6.97 6.62 -21.97
C ALA A 161 5.67 6.70 -22.79
N PRO A 162 4.97 5.59 -23.03
CA PRO A 162 3.67 5.61 -23.68
C PRO A 162 2.67 6.50 -22.93
N ARG A 163 1.71 7.07 -23.65
CA ARG A 163 0.74 8.03 -23.09
C ARG A 163 -0.03 7.50 -21.87
N TYR A 164 -0.43 6.23 -21.88
CA TYR A 164 -1.18 5.61 -20.78
C TYR A 164 -0.41 5.64 -19.44
N ILE A 165 0.93 5.66 -19.46
CA ILE A 165 1.75 5.77 -18.25
C ILE A 165 1.61 7.16 -17.64
N TYR A 166 1.67 8.22 -18.45
CA TYR A 166 1.49 9.59 -17.97
C TYR A 166 0.08 9.83 -17.44
N ASP A 167 -0.93 9.31 -18.14
CA ASP A 167 -2.33 9.43 -17.72
C ASP A 167 -2.55 8.69 -16.39
N PHE A 168 -2.04 7.46 -16.25
CA PHE A 168 -2.06 6.73 -14.98
C PHE A 168 -1.40 7.50 -13.83
N ILE A 169 -0.18 8.03 -14.04
CA ILE A 169 0.53 8.82 -13.02
C ILE A 169 -0.29 10.03 -12.60
N LYS A 170 -0.85 10.76 -13.57
CA LYS A 170 -1.68 11.95 -13.31
C LYS A 170 -2.91 11.57 -12.49
N GLU A 171 -3.65 10.55 -12.91
CA GLU A 171 -4.86 10.10 -12.23
C GLU A 171 -4.57 9.57 -10.83
N GLN A 172 -3.55 8.72 -10.68
CA GLN A 172 -3.19 8.14 -9.39
C GLN A 172 -2.75 9.22 -8.40
N ASN A 173 -1.92 10.17 -8.85
CA ASN A 173 -1.50 11.29 -8.01
C ASN A 173 -2.69 12.16 -7.59
N ALA A 174 -3.61 12.46 -8.52
CA ALA A 174 -4.82 13.24 -8.20
C ALA A 174 -5.74 12.50 -7.20
N LYS A 175 -5.91 11.18 -7.35
CA LYS A 175 -6.68 10.34 -6.43
C LYS A 175 -6.06 10.32 -5.04
N SER A 176 -4.75 10.05 -4.94
CA SER A 176 -4.02 10.02 -3.67
C SER A 176 -4.04 11.38 -2.96
N GLU A 177 -3.81 12.47 -3.69
CA GLU A 177 -3.86 13.82 -3.15
C GLU A 177 -5.26 14.18 -2.64
N TYR A 178 -6.29 13.91 -3.46
CA TYR A 178 -7.68 14.15 -3.07
C TYR A 178 -8.01 13.38 -1.79
N PHE A 179 -7.73 12.08 -1.75
CA PHE A 179 -8.01 11.25 -0.59
C PHE A 179 -7.31 11.77 0.67
N ALA A 180 -5.99 12.00 0.63
CA ALA A 180 -5.24 12.49 1.78
C ALA A 180 -5.74 13.85 2.30
N ARG A 181 -6.13 14.77 1.40
CA ARG A 181 -6.74 16.05 1.78
C ARG A 181 -8.10 15.87 2.45
N GLN A 182 -8.93 14.96 1.95
CA GLN A 182 -10.23 14.64 2.56
C GLN A 182 -10.05 14.04 3.96
N MET A 183 -9.10 13.12 4.15
CA MET A 183 -8.83 12.52 5.45
C MET A 183 -8.31 13.55 6.47
N ALA A 184 -7.35 14.37 6.05
CA ALA A 184 -6.75 15.39 6.89
C ALA A 184 -7.73 16.50 7.30
N GLY A 185 -8.66 16.85 6.41
CA GLY A 185 -9.63 17.93 6.62
C GLY A 185 -10.95 17.50 7.24
N ALA A 186 -11.08 16.24 7.68
CA ALA A 186 -12.33 15.72 8.20
C ALA A 186 -12.33 15.64 9.74
N ASP A 187 -13.46 16.02 10.32
CA ASP A 187 -13.72 15.95 11.76
C ASP A 187 -13.76 14.51 12.24
N TYR A 188 -13.17 14.26 13.41
CA TYR A 188 -13.27 12.98 14.08
C TYR A 188 -14.75 12.60 14.29
N PRO A 189 -15.20 11.40 13.86
CA PRO A 189 -16.62 11.11 13.72
C PRO A 189 -17.31 10.74 15.04
N PHE A 190 -16.61 10.80 16.16
CA PHE A 190 -17.15 10.50 17.47
C PHE A 190 -17.18 11.77 18.31
N ASP A 191 -18.33 12.05 18.93
CA ASP A 191 -18.37 12.93 20.09
C ASP A 191 -17.37 12.36 21.11
N TYR A 192 -16.44 13.21 21.54
CA TYR A 192 -15.38 12.95 22.52
C TYR A 192 -15.60 11.64 23.31
N PRO A 193 -14.76 10.60 23.14
CA PRO A 193 -14.79 9.50 24.08
C PRO A 193 -14.45 10.09 25.45
N ARG A 194 -15.44 10.11 26.34
CA ARG A 194 -15.29 10.51 27.74
C ARG A 194 -14.21 9.60 28.35
N HIS A 195 -12.97 10.08 28.36
CA HIS A 195 -11.87 9.52 29.11
C HIS A 195 -11.59 10.45 30.28
#